data_AF-A0A831JR07-F1
#
_entry.id   AF-A0A831JR07-F1
#
_cell.length_a   1.000
_cell.length_b   1.000
_cell.length_c   1.000
_cell.angle_alpha   90.00
_cell.angle_beta   90.00
_cell.angle_gamma   90.00
#
_symmetry.space_group_name_H-M   'P 1'
#
loop_
_entity.id
_entity.type
_entity.pdbx_description
1 polymer ?
#
loop_
_entity_poly.entity_id
_entity_poly.type
_entity_poly.pdbx_seq_one_letter_code
_entity_poly.pdbx_strand_id
1 'polypeptide(L)'
;MYFLTFVVQRYFICKTAKINKNMNYNFDEVIDRRGTCSEKVDGMVNVWGKSDLIPMWVADMDFATPPFILEAIRKRCEHPVLGYTFRSDDYYQSIIGWVKKRYGMSVEKEEINFVPGIVPGLGMAINCFTKPGDKIMIMPPVYHPFAWLVTR
;
A
#
# COMPACT_ATOMS: atom_id res chain seq x y z
N MET A 1 16.64 8.39 4.32
CA MET A 1 15.20 8.74 4.51
C MET A 1 14.24 7.55 4.39
N TYR A 2 14.64 6.39 3.84
CA TYR A 2 13.81 5.18 3.84
C TYR A 2 13.69 4.50 5.23
N PHE A 3 14.69 4.67 6.09
CA PHE A 3 14.71 4.10 7.44
C PHE A 3 13.64 4.71 8.37
N LEU A 4 13.29 5.98 8.17
CA LEU A 4 12.33 6.69 9.05
C LEU A 4 10.89 6.23 8.79
N THR A 5 10.55 5.87 7.55
CA THR A 5 9.23 5.35 7.18
C THR A 5 8.95 3.98 7.82
N PHE A 6 9.97 3.12 7.90
CA PHE A 6 9.87 1.80 8.55
C PHE A 6 9.59 1.91 10.06
N VAL A 7 10.24 2.85 10.76
CA VAL A 7 10.05 3.05 12.21
C VAL A 7 8.66 3.62 12.52
N VAL A 8 8.18 4.57 11.70
CA VAL A 8 6.87 5.21 11.90
C VAL A 8 5.73 4.21 11.70
N GLN A 9 5.86 3.26 10.76
CA GLN A 9 4.81 2.26 10.50
C GLN A 9 4.71 1.20 11.62
N ARG A 10 5.84 0.75 12.19
CA ARG A 10 5.87 -0.12 13.37
C ARG A 10 5.22 0.55 14.59
N TYR A 11 5.47 1.85 14.78
CA TYR A 11 4.87 2.64 15.87
C TYR A 11 3.35 2.81 15.72
N PHE A 12 2.85 2.94 14.49
CA PHE A 12 1.42 3.11 14.24
C PHE A 12 0.62 1.81 14.40
N ILE A 13 1.14 0.66 13.94
CA ILE A 13 0.48 -0.64 14.12
C ILE A 13 0.33 -0.95 15.62
N CYS A 14 1.39 -0.75 16.42
CA CYS A 14 1.35 -0.98 17.87
C CYS A 14 0.36 -0.07 18.63
N LYS A 15 0.09 1.17 18.18
CA LYS A 15 -0.87 2.06 18.85
C LYS A 15 -2.33 1.71 18.56
N THR A 16 -2.65 1.22 17.36
CA THR A 16 -4.01 0.76 17.00
C THR A 16 -4.38 -0.61 17.58
N ALA A 17 -3.40 -1.39 18.03
CA ALA A 17 -3.63 -2.68 18.70
C ALA A 17 -4.34 -2.56 20.07
N LYS A 18 -4.55 -1.34 20.60
CA LYS A 18 -5.29 -1.13 21.86
C LYS A 18 -6.82 -1.32 21.77
N ILE A 19 -7.38 -1.66 20.60
CA ILE A 19 -8.85 -1.74 20.41
C ILE A 19 -9.41 -3.18 20.43
N ASN A 20 -8.59 -4.23 20.50
CA ASN A 20 -9.11 -5.59 20.73
C ASN A 20 -8.18 -6.41 21.63
N LYS A 21 -8.59 -6.62 22.88
CA LYS A 21 -7.85 -7.37 23.91
C LYS A 21 -7.65 -8.88 23.59
N ASN A 22 -8.25 -9.40 22.51
CA ASN A 22 -8.28 -10.85 22.20
C ASN A 22 -7.65 -11.25 20.86
N MET A 23 -6.99 -10.35 20.12
CA MET A 23 -6.27 -10.71 18.89
C MET A 23 -4.76 -10.55 19.11
N ASN A 24 -4.08 -11.65 19.43
CA ASN A 24 -2.63 -11.67 19.56
C ASN A 24 -2.01 -11.81 18.16
N TYR A 25 -1.38 -10.75 17.66
CA TYR A 25 -0.61 -10.80 16.41
C TYR A 25 0.81 -11.24 16.72
N ASN A 26 1.27 -12.33 16.10
CA ASN A 26 2.65 -12.79 16.25
C ASN A 26 3.54 -12.17 15.17
N PHE A 27 4.17 -11.03 15.49
CA PHE A 27 5.13 -10.38 14.58
C PHE A 27 6.54 -10.99 14.64
N ASP A 28 6.79 -11.93 15.56
CA ASP A 28 8.05 -12.67 15.66
C ASP A 28 8.02 -13.97 14.83
N GLU A 29 6.87 -14.32 14.27
CA GLU A 29 6.74 -15.44 13.33
C GLU A 29 7.56 -15.16 12.06
N VAL A 30 8.51 -16.05 11.78
CA VAL A 30 9.31 -15.99 10.55
C VAL A 30 8.54 -16.71 9.45
N ILE A 31 8.13 -15.95 8.43
CA ILE A 31 7.38 -16.46 7.28
C ILE A 31 8.31 -16.53 6.07
N ASP A 32 8.54 -17.73 5.54
CA ASP A 32 9.32 -17.90 4.30
C ASP A 32 8.52 -17.43 3.10
N ARG A 33 9.07 -16.46 2.35
CA ARG A 33 8.44 -15.87 1.16
C ARG A 33 9.06 -16.36 -0.14
N ARG A 34 10.04 -17.26 -0.10
CA ARG A 34 10.68 -17.81 -1.31
C ARG A 34 9.68 -18.63 -2.12
N GLY A 35 9.75 -18.52 -3.45
CA GLY A 35 8.84 -19.23 -4.35
C GLY A 35 7.40 -18.73 -4.33
N THR A 36 7.16 -17.53 -3.79
CA THR A 36 5.84 -16.88 -3.77
C THR A 36 5.70 -15.81 -4.84
N CYS A 37 6.69 -15.69 -5.74
CA CYS A 37 6.83 -14.58 -6.68
C CYS A 37 6.94 -13.23 -5.95
N SER A 38 7.66 -13.21 -4.83
CA SER A 38 7.90 -11.99 -4.05
C SER A 38 8.98 -11.16 -4.72
N GLU A 39 8.66 -9.94 -5.17
CA GLU A 39 9.65 -8.99 -5.70
C GLU A 39 10.79 -8.78 -4.68
N LYS A 40 10.43 -8.64 -3.40
CA LYS A 40 11.39 -8.41 -2.32
C LYS A 40 12.43 -9.52 -2.19
N VAL A 41 11.99 -10.78 -2.27
CA VAL A 41 12.83 -11.96 -2.01
C VAL A 41 13.29 -12.63 -3.30
N ASP A 42 12.36 -13.06 -4.14
CA ASP A 42 12.66 -13.77 -5.39
C ASP A 42 13.23 -12.81 -6.47
N GLY A 43 12.85 -11.53 -6.43
CA GLY A 43 13.31 -10.50 -7.37
C GLY A 43 14.76 -10.03 -7.18
N MET A 44 15.44 -10.44 -6.09
CA MET A 44 16.82 -10.00 -5.81
C MET A 44 17.80 -10.36 -6.94
N VAL A 45 17.59 -11.49 -7.62
CA VAL A 45 18.43 -11.91 -8.75
C VAL A 45 18.31 -10.91 -9.92
N ASN A 46 17.13 -10.36 -10.16
CA ASN A 46 16.91 -9.39 -11.24
C ASN A 46 17.56 -8.03 -10.93
N VAL A 47 17.64 -7.66 -9.66
CA VAL A 47 18.13 -6.35 -9.23
C VAL A 47 19.63 -6.36 -8.91
N TRP A 48 20.14 -7.42 -8.29
CA TRP A 48 21.53 -7.54 -7.83
C TRP A 48 22.31 -8.74 -8.40
N GLY A 49 21.68 -9.59 -9.23
CA GLY A 49 22.32 -10.78 -9.78
C GLY A 49 22.59 -11.88 -8.73
N LYS A 50 22.01 -11.76 -7.53
CA LYS A 50 22.27 -12.64 -6.38
C LYS A 50 20.98 -12.99 -5.64
N SER A 51 20.93 -14.19 -5.09
CA SER A 51 19.81 -14.71 -4.28
C SER A 51 20.18 -14.95 -2.81
N ASP A 52 21.46 -14.84 -2.45
CA ASP A 52 22.03 -15.09 -1.12
C ASP A 52 22.12 -13.82 -0.26
N LEU A 53 21.18 -12.89 -0.43
CA LEU A 53 21.14 -11.61 0.28
C LEU A 53 20.00 -11.57 1.31
N ILE A 54 20.11 -10.68 2.30
CA ILE A 54 19.01 -10.35 3.21
C ILE A 54 18.18 -9.22 2.57
N PRO A 55 16.91 -9.46 2.17
CA PRO A 55 16.14 -8.48 1.42
C PRO A 55 15.53 -7.40 2.32
N MET A 56 16.08 -6.18 2.26
CA MET A 56 15.61 -5.02 3.05
C MET A 56 15.37 -3.75 2.20
N TRP A 57 14.91 -3.91 0.95
CA TRP A 57 14.97 -2.85 -0.06
C TRP A 57 13.60 -2.28 -0.49
N VAL A 58 12.65 -3.14 -0.88
CA VAL A 58 11.33 -2.73 -1.36
C VAL A 58 10.32 -2.64 -0.21
N ALA A 59 9.39 -1.70 -0.32
CA ALA A 59 8.47 -1.31 0.75
C ALA A 59 7.22 -2.22 0.84
N ASP A 60 7.43 -3.52 1.05
CA ASP A 60 6.41 -4.43 1.59
C ASP A 60 6.91 -5.08 2.89
N MET A 61 6.00 -5.71 3.65
CA MET A 61 6.30 -6.28 4.97
C MET A 61 6.49 -7.78 4.91
N ASP A 62 7.28 -8.31 5.85
CA ASP A 62 7.46 -9.76 6.07
C ASP A 62 6.57 -10.28 7.21
N PHE A 63 5.39 -9.66 7.39
CA PHE A 63 4.39 -10.05 8.39
C PHE A 63 3.16 -10.66 7.71
N ALA A 64 2.47 -11.54 8.41
CA ALA A 64 1.19 -12.06 7.96
C ALA A 64 0.16 -10.92 7.81
N THR A 65 -0.61 -10.98 6.72
CA THR A 65 -1.81 -10.16 6.55
C THR A 65 -2.79 -10.45 7.70
N PRO A 66 -3.41 -9.42 8.32
CA PRO A 66 -4.38 -9.62 9.39
C PRO A 66 -5.50 -10.63 9.03
N PRO A 67 -5.91 -11.53 9.96
CA PRO A 67 -6.85 -12.59 9.65
C PRO A 67 -8.18 -12.11 9.06
N PHE A 68 -8.69 -10.96 9.51
CA PHE A 68 -9.95 -10.40 9.02
C PHE A 68 -9.89 -9.95 7.55
N ILE A 69 -8.70 -9.60 7.04
CA ILE A 69 -8.51 -9.28 5.62
C ILE A 69 -8.50 -10.56 4.81
N LEU A 70 -7.75 -11.58 5.25
CA LEU A 70 -7.72 -12.89 4.60
C LEU A 70 -9.11 -13.53 4.55
N GLU A 71 -9.88 -13.40 5.63
CA GLU A 71 -11.25 -13.90 5.69
C GLU A 71 -12.18 -13.19 4.70
N ALA A 72 -12.10 -11.86 4.59
CA ALA A 72 -12.89 -11.12 3.60
C ALA A 72 -12.57 -11.54 2.16
N ILE A 73 -11.30 -11.81 1.86
CA ILE A 73 -10.86 -12.30 0.54
C ILE A 73 -11.40 -13.72 0.30
N ARG A 74 -11.23 -14.64 1.26
CA ARG A 74 -11.73 -16.02 1.16
C ARG A 74 -13.24 -16.06 0.94
N LYS A 75 -14.00 -15.30 1.75
CA LYS A 75 -15.44 -15.16 1.60
C LYS A 75 -15.84 -14.64 0.23
N ARG A 76 -15.08 -13.68 -0.34
CA ARG A 76 -15.35 -13.21 -1.71
C ARG A 76 -15.15 -14.34 -2.73
N CYS A 77 -14.16 -15.21 -2.53
CA CYS A 77 -13.89 -16.36 -3.40
C CYS A 77 -14.90 -17.50 -3.27
N GLU A 78 -15.70 -17.56 -2.19
CA GLU A 78 -16.79 -18.54 -2.05
C GLU A 78 -17.92 -18.31 -3.06
N HIS A 79 -18.11 -17.08 -3.52
CA HIS A 79 -19.10 -16.77 -4.54
C HIS A 79 -18.58 -17.18 -5.93
N PRO A 80 -19.32 -18.01 -6.69
CA PRO A 80 -18.80 -18.69 -7.89
C PRO A 80 -18.55 -17.76 -9.10
N VAL A 81 -19.00 -16.50 -9.04
CA VAL A 81 -18.83 -15.50 -10.11
C VAL A 81 -17.93 -14.36 -9.65
N LEU A 82 -16.88 -14.09 -10.44
CA LEU A 82 -15.88 -13.01 -10.27
C LEU A 82 -15.93 -12.03 -11.47
N GLY A 83 -17.12 -11.54 -11.80
CA GLY A 83 -17.34 -10.58 -12.89
C GLY A 83 -17.08 -9.12 -12.50
N TYR A 84 -17.55 -8.20 -13.34
CA TYR A 84 -17.45 -6.76 -13.09
C TYR A 84 -18.02 -6.39 -11.71
N THR A 85 -17.20 -5.71 -10.91
CA THR A 85 -17.52 -5.34 -9.53
C THR A 85 -17.54 -3.82 -9.41
N PHE A 86 -18.65 -3.27 -8.93
CA PHE A 86 -18.76 -1.85 -8.60
C PHE A 86 -18.37 -1.60 -7.13
N ARG A 87 -18.14 -0.33 -6.78
CA ARG A 87 -17.78 0.09 -5.42
C ARG A 87 -19.05 0.42 -4.64
N SER A 88 -19.35 -0.35 -3.60
CA SER A 88 -20.52 -0.15 -2.74
C SER A 88 -20.37 1.06 -1.82
N ASP A 89 -21.45 1.48 -1.16
CA ASP A 89 -21.37 2.55 -0.15
C ASP A 89 -20.48 2.17 1.03
N ASP A 90 -20.47 0.89 1.43
CA ASP A 90 -19.58 0.38 2.48
C ASP A 90 -18.09 0.61 2.16
N TYR A 91 -17.71 0.50 0.88
CA TYR A 91 -16.35 0.82 0.44
C TYR A 91 -16.00 2.27 0.77
N TYR A 92 -16.87 3.23 0.40
CA TYR A 92 -16.64 4.65 0.67
C TYR A 92 -16.68 4.97 2.16
N GLN A 93 -17.67 4.44 2.88
CA GLN A 93 -17.81 4.65 4.32
C GLN A 93 -16.61 4.12 5.10
N SER A 94 -16.00 3.02 4.65
CA SER A 94 -14.77 2.50 5.26
C SER A 94 -13.61 3.49 5.17
N ILE A 95 -13.46 4.18 4.04
CA ILE A 95 -12.42 5.18 3.80
C ILE A 95 -12.72 6.45 4.61
N ILE A 96 -13.95 6.97 4.50
CA ILE A 96 -14.41 8.18 5.20
C ILE A 96 -14.23 8.01 6.71
N GLY A 97 -14.73 6.89 7.26
CA GLY A 97 -14.61 6.57 8.67
C GLY A 97 -13.16 6.40 9.12
N TRP A 98 -12.31 5.75 8.32
CA TRP A 98 -10.89 5.60 8.62
C TRP A 98 -10.17 6.95 8.67
N VAL A 99 -10.35 7.79 7.65
CA VAL A 99 -9.73 9.12 7.57
C VAL A 99 -10.18 10.00 8.74
N LYS A 100 -11.48 10.00 9.05
CA LYS A 100 -12.03 10.77 10.17
C LYS A 100 -11.45 10.31 11.51
N LYS A 101 -11.46 9.00 11.77
CA LYS A 101 -10.97 8.44 13.03
C LYS A 101 -9.47 8.64 13.21
N ARG A 102 -8.70 8.50 12.13
CA ARG A 102 -7.23 8.47 12.17
C ARG A 102 -6.59 9.86 12.13
N TYR A 103 -7.21 10.78 11.40
CA TYR A 103 -6.65 12.11 11.09
C TYR A 103 -7.58 13.27 11.46
N GLY A 104 -8.82 13.01 11.92
CA GLY A 104 -9.80 14.05 12.25
C GLY A 104 -10.42 14.76 11.04
N MET A 105 -9.98 14.41 9.83
CA MET A 105 -10.40 15.02 8.57
C MET A 105 -11.78 14.48 8.13
N SER A 106 -12.63 15.38 7.66
CA SER A 106 -13.88 15.00 6.97
C SER A 106 -13.60 14.91 5.47
N VAL A 107 -14.13 13.88 4.82
CA VAL A 107 -14.03 13.65 3.37
C VAL A 107 -15.40 13.16 2.92
N GLU A 108 -15.89 13.71 1.80
CA GLU A 108 -17.17 13.33 1.20
C GLU A 108 -16.96 12.27 0.11
N LYS A 109 -18.03 11.52 -0.21
CA LYS A 109 -17.97 10.41 -1.18
C LYS A 109 -17.49 10.89 -2.56
N GLU A 110 -17.92 12.08 -2.97
CA GLU A 110 -17.65 12.69 -4.27
C GLU A 110 -16.17 13.10 -4.44
N GLU A 111 -15.44 13.23 -3.32
CA GLU A 111 -14.01 13.54 -3.30
C GLU A 111 -13.13 12.29 -3.48
N ILE A 112 -13.74 11.09 -3.40
CA ILE A 112 -13.03 9.81 -3.44
C ILE A 112 -13.16 9.19 -4.83
N ASN A 113 -12.02 9.09 -5.52
CA ASN A 113 -11.91 8.32 -6.77
C ASN A 113 -10.95 7.15 -6.62
N PHE A 114 -11.22 6.07 -7.35
CA PHE A 114 -10.33 4.91 -7.37
C PHE A 114 -9.26 5.06 -8.44
N VAL A 115 -8.02 4.79 -8.02
CA VAL A 115 -6.89 4.54 -8.92
C VAL A 115 -6.25 3.21 -8.51
N PRO A 116 -5.71 2.43 -9.46
CA PRO A 116 -5.11 1.12 -9.15
C PRO A 116 -3.80 1.24 -8.35
N GLY A 117 -3.23 2.43 -8.24
CA GLY A 117 -2.07 2.73 -7.42
C GLY A 117 -1.72 4.22 -7.44
N ILE A 118 -0.85 4.64 -6.50
CA ILE A 118 -0.46 6.05 -6.36
C ILE A 118 0.33 6.54 -7.58
N VAL A 119 1.24 5.74 -8.15
CA VAL A 119 2.04 6.17 -9.32
C VAL A 119 1.16 6.43 -10.55
N PRO A 120 0.25 5.53 -10.96
CA PRO A 120 -0.74 5.85 -12.00
C PRO A 120 -1.61 7.06 -11.66
N GLY A 121 -2.06 7.19 -10.40
CA GLY A 121 -2.87 8.32 -9.95
C GLY A 121 -2.16 9.67 -10.08
N LEU A 122 -0.87 9.73 -9.74
CA LEU A 122 -0.03 10.91 -9.94
C LEU A 122 0.14 11.23 -11.43
N GLY A 123 0.36 10.22 -12.29
CA GLY A 123 0.41 10.41 -13.73
C GLY A 123 -0.88 10.97 -14.32
N MET A 124 -2.04 10.47 -13.87
CA MET A 124 -3.35 11.03 -14.25
C MET A 124 -3.50 12.48 -13.80
N ALA A 125 -3.12 12.81 -12.56
CA ALA A 125 -3.18 14.17 -12.05
C ALA A 125 -2.30 15.12 -12.88
N ILE A 126 -1.07 14.73 -13.21
CA ILE A 126 -0.17 15.51 -14.06
C ILE A 126 -0.82 15.78 -15.42
N ASN A 127 -1.37 14.76 -16.07
CA ASN A 127 -2.03 14.91 -17.38
C ASN A 127 -3.29 15.79 -17.33
N CYS A 128 -4.02 15.81 -16.20
CA CYS A 128 -5.21 16.65 -16.04
C CYS A 128 -4.88 18.12 -15.71
N PHE A 129 -3.79 18.37 -14.98
CA PHE A 129 -3.50 19.71 -14.42
C PHE A 129 -2.33 20.43 -15.09
N THR A 130 -1.67 19.82 -16.07
CA THR A 130 -0.51 20.41 -16.76
C THR A 130 -0.57 20.16 -18.27
N LYS A 131 0.25 20.90 -19.02
CA LYS A 131 0.49 20.70 -20.45
C LYS A 131 1.96 20.34 -20.70
N PRO A 132 2.28 19.71 -21.85
CA PRO A 132 3.67 19.52 -22.25
C PRO A 132 4.45 20.84 -22.21
N GLY A 133 5.57 20.85 -21.48
CA GLY A 133 6.41 22.04 -21.26
C GLY A 133 6.21 22.75 -19.92
N ASP A 134 5.12 22.48 -19.19
CA ASP A 134 4.92 22.98 -17.84
C ASP A 134 5.96 22.39 -16.87
N LYS A 135 6.27 23.13 -15.80
CA LYS A 135 7.26 22.73 -14.79
C LYS A 135 6.58 22.15 -13.56
N ILE A 136 7.05 20.99 -13.11
CA ILE A 136 6.60 20.34 -11.87
C ILE A 136 7.77 20.31 -10.88
N MET A 137 7.55 20.81 -9.67
CA MET A 137 8.56 20.81 -8.62
C MET A 137 8.49 19.51 -7.81
N ILE A 138 9.67 18.90 -7.56
CA ILE A 138 9.84 17.79 -6.62
C ILE A 138 10.96 18.15 -5.63
N MET A 139 10.94 17.58 -4.42
CA MET A 139 11.90 17.89 -3.36
C MET A 139 12.81 16.67 -3.07
N PRO A 140 13.94 16.49 -3.78
CA PRO A 140 14.83 15.37 -3.56
C PRO A 140 15.60 15.46 -2.22
N PRO A 141 16.00 14.32 -1.61
CA PRO A 141 15.73 12.96 -2.07
C PRO A 141 14.26 12.56 -1.85
N VAL A 142 13.61 12.00 -2.87
CA VAL A 142 12.21 11.58 -2.85
C VAL A 142 12.03 10.23 -3.56
N TYR A 143 10.89 9.58 -3.35
CA TYR A 143 10.51 8.34 -4.02
C TYR A 143 10.71 8.44 -5.55
N HIS A 144 11.54 7.54 -6.11
CA HIS A 144 12.03 7.63 -7.49
C HIS A 144 10.95 7.84 -8.57
N PRO A 145 9.76 7.22 -8.47
CA PRO A 145 8.67 7.47 -9.42
C PRO A 145 8.23 8.93 -9.55
N PHE A 146 8.44 9.79 -8.55
CA PHE A 146 8.18 11.23 -8.71
C PHE A 146 9.03 11.83 -9.83
N ALA A 147 10.31 11.48 -9.90
CA ALA A 147 11.19 11.95 -10.96
C ALA A 147 10.83 11.31 -12.31
N TRP A 148 10.51 10.02 -12.33
CA TRP A 148 10.13 9.32 -13.56
C TRP A 148 8.85 9.88 -14.18
N LEU A 149 7.81 10.15 -13.38
CA LEU A 149 6.54 10.71 -13.86
C LEU A 149 6.67 12.12 -14.45
N VAL A 150 7.67 12.89 -14.02
CA VAL A 150 7.89 14.27 -14.50
C VAL A 150 8.80 14.31 -15.73
N THR A 151 9.65 13.29 -15.93
CA THR A 151 10.69 13.30 -16.96
C THR A 151 10.47 12.34 -18.12
N ARG A 152 9.57 11.36 -17.97
CA ARG A 152 9.30 10.31 -18.96
C ARG A 152 7.90 10.43 -19.54
#